data_AF-A0A9X8E2S3-F1
#
_entry.id   AF-A0A9X8E2S3-F1
#
_cell.length_a   1.000
_cell.length_b   1.000
_cell.length_c   1.000
_cell.angle_alpha   90.00
_cell.angle_beta   90.00
_cell.angle_gamma   90.00
#
_symmetry.space_group_name_H-M   'P 1'
#
loop_
_entity.id
_entity.type
_entity.pdbx_description
1 polymer ?
#
loop_
_entity_poly.entity_id
_entity_poly.type
_entity_poly.pdbx_seq_one_letter_code
_entity_poly.pdbx_strand_id
1 'polypeptide(L)'
;MFGLMALWNAVITAVLFSDRDGHRPSHNDVLEAPSSFVPAATPSSADPSTWAPSAPAPTSTTKTNAVGAYKVDLPIGPAPTAPLTKPFPTAASCGSTRKAKPGDTVYITIDDGPSIGGRANLLMAMNQLNTREGHVPPVYLTFFESGYNFCADATSSITSMQCAPTAFDNATERLAWTVKAGHTIGAHSDTHFYDDGAANCNYVKKNPLTVIEDGMEACGNAITSDFVRGAKHVEAGLQSANAYSTDADKALLDKAIHDLWSYVRLPCSNAWKLPGGFSASSGFRVVDSQAERSARLGAADAMFAGTLPCRNPLYQGKPWSSFGWDAEWKLGRGGVLLDANREKCNVVNNIANAFDLKANRGLNKNAVVLLTHDYFFDTLDKAMVMRDVIAELQLVGYAFSTIDKYK
;
A
#
# COMPACT_ATOMS: atom_id res chain seq x y z
N MET A 1 29.06 -53.43 -38.56
CA MET A 1 27.75 -52.88 -38.96
C MET A 1 27.54 -51.61 -38.16
N PHE A 2 27.51 -50.46 -38.84
CA PHE A 2 27.26 -49.15 -38.21
C PHE A 2 25.79 -49.05 -37.79
N GLY A 3 25.54 -48.57 -36.58
CA GLY A 3 24.22 -48.22 -36.08
C GLY A 3 24.23 -46.80 -35.52
N LEU A 4 23.67 -45.88 -36.30
CA LEU A 4 23.31 -44.51 -35.97
C LEU A 4 22.00 -44.46 -35.17
N MET A 5 21.90 -43.42 -34.32
CA MET A 5 20.67 -42.68 -33.94
C MET A 5 19.60 -43.48 -33.15
N ALA A 6 18.77 -42.92 -32.26
CA ALA A 6 18.35 -41.55 -32.03
C ALA A 6 17.54 -41.45 -30.71
N LEU A 7 17.56 -40.25 -30.14
CA LEU A 7 16.43 -39.49 -29.58
C LEU A 7 15.70 -39.92 -28.28
N TRP A 8 15.84 -39.02 -27.30
CA TRP A 8 14.79 -38.23 -26.62
C TRP A 8 14.02 -38.77 -25.41
N ASN A 9 14.20 -38.00 -24.32
CA ASN A 9 13.21 -37.27 -23.50
C ASN A 9 12.87 -37.71 -22.06
N ALA A 10 13.10 -36.72 -21.19
CA ALA A 10 12.35 -36.31 -19.99
C ALA A 10 12.35 -37.24 -18.77
N VAL A 11 12.66 -36.64 -17.60
CA VAL A 11 11.75 -36.54 -16.42
C VAL A 11 12.53 -36.17 -15.12
N ILE A 12 12.18 -34.99 -14.60
CA ILE A 12 11.91 -34.65 -13.18
C ILE A 12 13.07 -34.58 -12.15
N THR A 13 13.36 -33.32 -11.78
CA THR A 13 13.36 -32.74 -10.42
C THR A 13 13.39 -33.68 -9.21
N ALA A 14 14.39 -33.55 -8.32
CA ALA A 14 14.20 -33.02 -6.95
C ALA A 14 15.43 -33.25 -6.04
N VAL A 15 15.64 -32.25 -5.19
CA VAL A 15 16.37 -32.25 -3.90
C VAL A 15 17.88 -32.41 -3.96
N LEU A 16 18.60 -31.48 -3.30
CA LEU A 16 19.55 -31.74 -2.21
C LEU A 16 20.46 -30.53 -2.02
N PHE A 17 20.13 -29.69 -1.03
CA PHE A 17 21.14 -28.93 -0.32
C PHE A 17 20.92 -29.14 1.18
N SER A 18 21.73 -30.04 1.71
CA SER A 18 22.19 -30.01 3.10
C SER A 18 23.67 -30.37 3.03
N ASP A 19 24.49 -29.43 3.52
CA ASP A 19 25.87 -29.52 4.03
C ASP A 19 26.49 -30.93 4.11
N ARG A 20 27.79 -31.16 3.85
CA ARG A 20 28.94 -30.55 4.56
C ARG A 20 30.28 -31.04 3.98
N ASP A 21 31.36 -30.43 4.47
CA ASP A 21 32.80 -30.78 4.38
C ASP A 21 33.50 -30.27 3.11
N GLY A 22 34.50 -29.38 3.15
CA GLY A 22 35.35 -28.86 4.22
C GLY A 22 36.76 -28.72 3.62
N HIS A 23 37.42 -27.57 3.82
CA HIS A 23 38.87 -27.39 4.05
C HIS A 23 39.28 -25.93 3.80
N ARG A 24 39.86 -25.32 4.84
CA ARG A 24 40.58 -24.04 4.81
C ARG A 24 41.96 -24.25 4.15
N PRO A 25 42.57 -23.18 3.60
CA PRO A 25 43.77 -22.67 4.28
C PRO A 25 43.83 -21.14 4.35
N SER A 26 44.80 -20.67 5.13
CA SER A 26 45.04 -19.29 5.53
C SER A 26 46.48 -18.87 5.16
N HIS A 27 46.67 -17.54 5.08
CA HIS A 27 47.90 -16.73 5.14
C HIS A 27 48.47 -16.04 3.88
N ASN A 28 48.58 -14.71 4.03
CA ASN A 28 49.60 -13.72 3.61
C ASN A 28 49.92 -13.52 2.12
N ASP A 29 49.67 -12.31 1.59
CA ASP A 29 50.76 -11.36 1.29
C ASP A 29 50.27 -9.93 1.03
N VAL A 30 51.14 -9.01 1.46
CA VAL A 30 51.09 -7.55 1.47
C VAL A 30 51.56 -7.00 0.12
N LEU A 31 51.06 -5.84 -0.33
CA LEU A 31 51.85 -4.79 -1.02
C LEU A 31 51.10 -3.45 -1.09
N GLU A 32 51.89 -2.39 -1.05
CA GLU A 32 51.67 -1.07 -0.46
C GLU A 32 50.90 -0.02 -1.30
N ALA A 33 50.52 1.04 -0.59
CA ALA A 33 49.94 2.31 -1.04
C ALA A 33 50.91 3.18 -1.89
N PRO A 34 50.49 4.41 -2.27
CA PRO A 34 51.09 5.51 -1.51
C PRO A 34 50.10 6.56 -0.98
N SER A 35 50.62 7.20 0.05
CA SER A 35 50.08 8.15 1.01
C SER A 35 50.19 9.61 0.54
N SER A 36 49.31 10.47 1.06
CA SER A 36 49.71 11.83 1.45
C SER A 36 49.08 12.19 2.82
N PHE A 37 49.96 12.51 3.76
CA PHE A 37 49.71 12.89 5.16
C PHE A 37 49.88 14.41 5.34
N VAL A 38 49.12 15.03 6.26
CA VAL A 38 49.61 15.99 7.29
C VAL A 38 48.66 15.89 8.53
N PRO A 39 49.15 16.02 9.79
CA PRO A 39 48.54 15.41 10.99
C PRO A 39 47.91 16.41 11.99
N ALA A 40 47.17 15.89 12.98
CA ALA A 40 46.86 16.63 14.22
C ALA A 40 46.95 15.76 15.48
N ALA A 41 47.81 16.26 16.38
CA ALA A 41 48.08 16.06 17.80
C ALA A 41 47.45 14.94 18.66
N THR A 42 48.30 14.42 19.54
CA THR A 42 48.08 13.47 20.65
C THR A 42 47.19 14.01 21.79
N PRO A 43 46.55 13.11 22.59
CA PRO A 43 45.68 13.49 23.69
C PRO A 43 46.44 13.72 25.00
N SER A 44 46.04 14.75 25.75
CA SER A 44 46.49 15.00 27.13
C SER A 44 45.39 14.61 28.13
N SER A 45 45.79 13.95 29.20
CA SER A 45 44.98 13.48 30.32
C SER A 45 44.64 14.59 31.32
N ALA A 46 43.40 14.66 31.79
CA ALA A 46 43.02 15.30 33.06
C ALA A 46 41.73 14.68 33.65
N ASP A 47 41.93 13.90 34.72
CA ASP A 47 41.17 13.68 35.98
C ASP A 47 39.63 13.79 36.16
N PRO A 48 39.07 13.11 37.21
CA PRO A 48 37.71 12.61 37.23
C PRO A 48 36.71 13.62 37.81
N SER A 49 35.67 13.93 37.03
CA SER A 49 34.54 14.73 37.47
C SER A 49 33.34 13.83 37.77
N THR A 50 33.06 13.70 39.06
CA THR A 50 31.79 13.36 39.73
C THR A 50 30.58 13.05 38.84
N TRP A 51 30.06 11.83 38.96
CA TRP A 51 28.73 11.44 38.50
C TRP A 51 27.67 12.34 39.17
N ALA A 52 27.09 13.26 38.39
CA ALA A 52 25.82 13.86 38.72
C ALA A 52 24.70 12.81 38.51
N PRO A 53 23.64 12.79 39.34
CA PRO A 53 22.51 11.90 39.14
C PRO A 53 21.94 12.14 37.74
N SER A 54 21.73 11.06 36.98
CA SER A 54 21.03 11.12 35.70
C SER A 54 19.69 11.84 35.92
N ALA A 55 19.54 13.01 35.30
CA ALA A 55 18.27 13.71 35.29
C ALA A 55 17.19 12.73 34.78
N PRO A 56 16.00 12.70 35.41
CA PRO A 56 14.90 11.92 34.85
C PRO A 56 14.68 12.38 33.41
N ALA A 57 14.48 11.42 32.51
CA ALA A 57 14.09 11.70 31.13
C ALA A 57 12.99 12.78 31.16
N PRO A 58 13.08 13.85 30.35
CA PRO A 58 12.06 14.88 30.37
C PRO A 58 10.73 14.20 30.03
N THR A 59 9.86 14.07 31.04
CA THR A 59 8.43 13.85 30.83
C THR A 59 7.94 15.07 30.10
N SER A 60 7.97 15.01 28.76
CA SER A 60 7.28 15.96 27.91
C SER A 60 5.79 15.79 28.16
N THR A 61 5.27 16.51 29.16
CA THR A 61 3.84 16.70 29.42
C THR A 61 3.20 17.72 28.49
N THR A 62 3.86 18.08 27.38
CA THR A 62 3.17 18.79 26.29
C THR A 62 2.47 17.72 25.45
N LYS A 63 1.23 17.42 25.83
CA LYS A 63 0.22 16.83 24.94
C LYS A 63 -0.03 17.83 23.81
N THR A 64 0.84 17.84 22.81
CA THR A 64 0.69 18.71 21.64
C THR A 64 -0.15 18.03 20.58
N ASN A 65 -1.23 18.74 20.24
CA ASN A 65 -1.94 18.71 18.97
C ASN A 65 -3.07 17.68 18.91
N ALA A 66 -4.27 18.10 19.35
CA ALA A 66 -5.45 17.81 18.54
C ALA A 66 -5.10 18.10 17.07
N VAL A 67 -5.54 17.28 16.10
CA VAL A 67 -5.49 17.70 14.69
C VAL A 67 -5.89 19.17 14.62
N GLY A 68 -4.90 19.98 14.26
CA GLY A 68 -5.00 21.42 14.33
C GLY A 68 -6.13 21.84 13.41
N ALA A 69 -7.28 22.16 14.00
CA ALA A 69 -8.48 22.70 13.36
C ALA A 69 -8.62 22.26 11.89
N TYR A 70 -9.17 21.06 11.63
CA TYR A 70 -9.58 20.62 10.29
C TYR A 70 -10.06 21.84 9.50
N LYS A 71 -9.25 22.28 8.54
CA LYS A 71 -9.59 23.50 7.82
C LYS A 71 -10.88 23.21 7.09
N VAL A 72 -11.91 23.98 7.37
CA VAL A 72 -13.15 23.93 6.60
C VAL A 72 -12.91 24.69 5.31
N ASP A 73 -13.48 24.21 4.21
CA ASP A 73 -13.42 24.83 2.89
C ASP A 73 -12.00 25.00 2.32
N LEU A 74 -11.15 23.97 2.45
CA LEU A 74 -9.82 23.96 1.87
C LEU A 74 -9.90 24.07 0.34
N PRO A 75 -9.32 25.10 -0.28
CA PRO A 75 -9.41 25.29 -1.72
C PRO A 75 -8.62 24.20 -2.45
N ILE A 76 -9.29 23.49 -3.34
CA ILE A 76 -8.68 22.42 -4.13
C ILE A 76 -8.46 22.92 -5.56
N GLY A 77 -7.20 22.95 -5.99
CA GLY A 77 -6.84 23.24 -7.37
C GLY A 77 -7.29 22.14 -8.35
N PRO A 78 -7.18 22.37 -9.67
CA PRO A 78 -7.40 21.30 -10.63
C PRO A 78 -6.38 20.17 -10.43
N ALA A 79 -6.81 18.93 -10.68
CA ALA A 79 -5.91 17.79 -10.63
C ALA A 79 -4.77 17.96 -11.65
N PRO A 80 -3.52 17.64 -11.29
CA PRO A 80 -2.40 17.76 -12.20
C PRO A 80 -2.59 16.80 -13.39
N THR A 81 -2.20 17.25 -14.56
CA THR A 81 -2.19 16.43 -15.78
C THR A 81 -0.77 16.40 -16.32
N ALA A 82 -0.22 15.19 -16.47
CA ALA A 82 1.09 15.04 -17.09
C ALA A 82 0.99 15.27 -18.61
N PRO A 83 1.98 15.93 -19.23
CA PRO A 83 2.09 15.96 -20.68
C PRO A 83 2.28 14.54 -21.21
N LEU A 84 1.74 14.24 -22.40
CA LEU A 84 1.97 12.94 -23.02
C LEU A 84 3.46 12.81 -23.38
N THR A 85 4.22 12.09 -22.56
CA THR A 85 5.68 11.93 -22.73
C THR A 85 6.03 10.71 -23.57
N LYS A 86 5.14 9.72 -23.65
CA LYS A 86 5.32 8.47 -24.40
C LYS A 86 4.00 8.05 -25.06
N PRO A 87 4.01 7.55 -26.31
CA PRO A 87 2.82 7.01 -26.96
C PRO A 87 2.17 5.92 -26.11
N PHE A 88 0.86 5.74 -26.27
CA PHE A 88 0.16 4.60 -25.68
C PHE A 88 0.55 3.32 -26.42
N PRO A 89 0.70 2.19 -25.71
CA PRO A 89 0.77 0.88 -26.36
C PRO A 89 -0.47 0.67 -27.23
N THR A 90 -0.26 0.36 -28.51
CA THR A 90 -1.34 0.06 -29.48
C THR A 90 -1.44 -1.43 -29.80
N ALA A 91 -0.48 -2.23 -29.35
CA ALA A 91 -0.45 -3.67 -29.50
C ALA A 91 0.15 -4.33 -28.26
N ALA A 92 -0.34 -5.52 -27.93
CA ALA A 92 0.21 -6.32 -26.84
C ALA A 92 1.64 -6.77 -27.17
N SER A 93 2.54 -6.62 -26.20
CA SER A 93 3.98 -6.83 -26.34
C SER A 93 4.57 -7.77 -25.29
N CYS A 94 3.85 -8.06 -24.21
CA CYS A 94 4.39 -8.82 -23.08
C CYS A 94 4.40 -10.34 -23.25
N GLY A 95 3.92 -10.85 -24.40
CA GLY A 95 3.94 -12.28 -24.69
C GLY A 95 3.16 -13.14 -23.69
N SER A 96 2.18 -12.58 -22.97
CA SER A 96 1.37 -13.32 -22.00
C SER A 96 0.79 -14.58 -22.63
N THR A 97 1.04 -15.73 -21.99
CA THR A 97 0.54 -17.04 -22.43
C THR A 97 -0.96 -17.19 -22.20
N ARG A 98 -1.55 -16.41 -21.29
CA ARG A 98 -2.99 -16.40 -21.01
C ARG A 98 -3.66 -15.15 -21.58
N LYS A 99 -4.65 -15.37 -22.46
CA LYS A 99 -5.61 -14.35 -22.90
C LYS A 99 -6.79 -14.28 -21.93
N ALA A 100 -7.41 -13.11 -21.83
CA ALA A 100 -8.61 -12.96 -21.02
C ALA A 100 -9.74 -13.87 -21.54
N LYS A 101 -10.45 -14.52 -20.61
CA LYS A 101 -11.71 -15.22 -20.86
C LYS A 101 -12.87 -14.25 -20.62
N PRO A 102 -14.05 -14.45 -21.24
CA PRO A 102 -15.22 -13.63 -20.97
C PRO A 102 -15.51 -13.57 -19.46
N GLY A 103 -15.62 -12.35 -18.93
CA GLY A 103 -15.87 -12.11 -17.51
C GLY A 103 -14.63 -11.94 -16.64
N ASP A 104 -13.42 -12.19 -17.17
CA ASP A 104 -12.18 -11.94 -16.42
C ASP A 104 -12.03 -10.44 -16.09
N THR A 105 -12.01 -10.12 -14.80
CA THR A 105 -11.96 -8.76 -14.29
C THR A 105 -10.79 -8.56 -13.34
N VAL A 106 -9.98 -7.54 -13.60
CA VAL A 106 -8.86 -7.14 -12.75
C VAL A 106 -9.30 -5.98 -11.85
N TYR A 107 -9.02 -6.11 -10.56
CA TYR A 107 -9.28 -5.10 -9.54
C TYR A 107 -7.93 -4.62 -9.01
N ILE A 108 -7.47 -3.47 -9.48
CA ILE A 108 -6.20 -2.88 -9.02
C ILE A 108 -6.47 -2.10 -7.73
N THR A 109 -5.76 -2.47 -6.68
CA THR A 109 -5.87 -1.89 -5.34
C THR A 109 -4.52 -1.33 -4.89
N ILE A 110 -4.54 -0.12 -4.35
CA ILE A 110 -3.37 0.65 -3.93
C ILE A 110 -3.49 0.92 -2.43
N ASP A 111 -2.55 0.43 -1.64
CA ASP A 111 -2.54 0.63 -0.18
C ASP A 111 -1.66 1.83 0.21
N ASP A 112 -1.77 2.26 1.47
CA ASP A 112 -0.90 3.24 2.16
C ASP A 112 -1.07 4.71 1.76
N GLY A 113 -2.11 5.01 0.99
CA GLY A 113 -2.39 6.35 0.50
C GLY A 113 -3.11 7.28 1.49
N PRO A 114 -3.29 8.56 1.13
CA PRO A 114 -2.71 9.24 -0.03
C PRO A 114 -1.24 9.62 0.24
N SER A 115 -0.29 9.00 -0.47
CA SER A 115 1.14 9.23 -0.24
C SER A 115 1.56 10.60 -0.72
N ILE A 116 2.60 11.16 -0.08
CA ILE A 116 3.22 12.42 -0.49
C ILE A 116 3.90 12.35 -1.84
N GLY A 117 4.62 11.28 -2.13
CA GLY A 117 5.32 11.13 -3.41
C GLY A 117 4.46 10.48 -4.51
N GLY A 118 3.57 9.57 -4.13
CA GLY A 118 2.95 8.62 -5.05
C GLY A 118 1.70 9.11 -5.76
N ARG A 119 0.71 9.57 -4.98
CA ARG A 119 -0.66 9.73 -5.45
C ARG A 119 -0.79 10.64 -6.68
N ALA A 120 -0.15 11.80 -6.67
CA ALA A 120 -0.25 12.75 -7.79
C ALA A 120 0.28 12.14 -9.11
N ASN A 121 1.37 11.37 -9.05
CA ASN A 121 1.92 10.70 -10.23
C ASN A 121 0.98 9.62 -10.76
N LEU A 122 0.37 8.83 -9.88
CA LEU A 122 -0.64 7.84 -10.25
C LEU A 122 -1.85 8.51 -10.93
N LEU A 123 -2.39 9.57 -10.35
CA LEU A 123 -3.54 10.29 -10.92
C LEU A 123 -3.21 10.89 -12.28
N MET A 124 -2.01 11.45 -12.46
CA MET A 124 -1.53 11.92 -13.77
C MET A 124 -1.47 10.80 -14.80
N ALA A 125 -0.93 9.64 -14.44
CA ALA A 125 -0.82 8.47 -15.33
C ALA A 125 -2.20 7.89 -15.70
N MET A 126 -3.12 7.85 -14.73
CA MET A 126 -4.50 7.40 -14.95
C MET A 126 -5.32 8.40 -15.77
N ASN A 127 -5.12 9.70 -15.57
CA ASN A 127 -5.78 10.72 -16.39
C ASN A 127 -5.35 10.59 -17.86
N GLN A 128 -4.05 10.40 -18.12
CA GLN A 128 -3.57 10.09 -19.48
C GLN A 128 -4.25 8.83 -20.03
N LEU A 129 -4.30 7.75 -19.26
CA LEU A 129 -4.93 6.50 -19.67
C LEU A 129 -6.39 6.68 -20.08
N ASN A 130 -7.15 7.44 -19.31
CA ASN A 130 -8.61 7.57 -19.44
C ASN A 130 -9.06 8.67 -20.40
N THR A 131 -8.15 9.58 -20.78
CA THR A 131 -8.42 10.64 -21.77
C THR A 131 -7.85 10.31 -23.15
N ARG A 132 -7.24 9.12 -23.31
CA ARG A 132 -6.68 8.69 -24.60
C ARG A 132 -7.76 8.46 -25.65
N GLU A 133 -7.41 8.73 -26.89
CA GLU A 133 -8.27 8.47 -28.04
C GLU A 133 -8.44 6.96 -28.29
N GLY A 134 -9.51 6.58 -29.00
CA GLY A 134 -9.73 5.21 -29.46
C GLY A 134 -10.83 4.40 -28.76
N HIS A 135 -11.82 5.06 -28.14
CA HIS A 135 -13.01 4.41 -27.53
C HIS A 135 -12.69 3.26 -26.57
N VAL A 136 -11.61 3.37 -25.79
CA VAL A 136 -11.30 2.37 -24.76
C VAL A 136 -12.02 2.75 -23.46
N PRO A 137 -12.70 1.80 -22.78
CA PRO A 137 -13.35 2.09 -21.50
C PRO A 137 -12.36 2.64 -20.47
N PRO A 138 -12.76 3.68 -19.69
CA PRO A 138 -11.93 4.20 -18.62
C PRO A 138 -11.73 3.16 -17.53
N VAL A 139 -10.57 3.21 -16.88
CA VAL A 139 -10.19 2.34 -15.76
C VAL A 139 -10.10 3.16 -14.48
N TYR A 140 -10.74 2.64 -13.44
CA TYR A 140 -10.72 3.22 -12.10
C TYR A 140 -10.02 2.27 -11.13
N LEU A 141 -9.20 2.84 -10.24
CA LEU A 141 -8.48 2.11 -9.21
C LEU A 141 -9.24 2.15 -7.88
N THR A 142 -8.86 1.28 -6.96
CA THR A 142 -9.29 1.33 -5.56
C THR A 142 -8.10 1.73 -4.69
N PHE A 143 -8.27 2.71 -3.80
CA PHE A 143 -7.24 3.15 -2.85
C PHE A 143 -7.66 2.81 -1.43
N PHE A 144 -6.86 2.03 -0.71
CA PHE A 144 -7.04 1.80 0.72
C PHE A 144 -6.22 2.87 1.47
N GLU A 145 -6.94 3.82 2.06
CA GLU A 145 -6.38 5.04 2.62
C GLU A 145 -6.05 4.87 4.11
N SER A 146 -4.86 5.33 4.50
CA SER A 146 -4.34 5.27 5.86
C SER A 146 -4.41 6.64 6.55
N GLY A 147 -4.90 6.65 7.79
CA GLY A 147 -5.10 7.86 8.58
C GLY A 147 -3.84 8.67 8.85
N TYR A 148 -2.68 8.00 9.02
CA TYR A 148 -1.40 8.66 9.30
C TYR A 148 -0.98 9.70 8.25
N ASN A 149 -1.56 9.67 7.05
CA ASN A 149 -1.27 10.65 6.00
C ASN A 149 -1.93 12.03 6.27
N PHE A 150 -2.93 12.10 7.15
CA PHE A 150 -3.73 13.30 7.43
C PHE A 150 -3.27 14.08 8.68
N CYS A 151 -2.08 13.77 9.19
CA CYS A 151 -1.56 14.24 10.46
C CYS A 151 -0.85 15.62 10.36
N ALA A 152 -1.22 16.66 11.13
CA ALA A 152 -0.53 17.99 11.20
C ALA A 152 0.53 18.19 12.34
N ASP A 153 1.73 18.71 12.00
CA ASP A 153 3.01 19.05 12.73
C ASP A 153 3.97 17.96 13.35
N ALA A 154 5.23 17.94 12.84
CA ALA A 154 6.48 17.19 13.23
C ALA A 154 6.90 15.69 12.87
N THR A 155 6.99 15.24 11.61
CA THR A 155 7.83 14.14 10.99
C THR A 155 7.87 12.66 11.47
N SER A 156 7.74 11.78 10.45
CA SER A 156 7.84 10.29 10.33
C SER A 156 6.54 9.51 10.50
N SER A 157 5.67 9.61 9.48
CA SER A 157 4.27 9.18 9.53
C SER A 157 4.01 7.69 9.80
N ILE A 158 4.94 6.78 9.46
CA ILE A 158 4.75 5.34 9.71
C ILE A 158 5.46 4.84 10.99
N THR A 159 6.50 5.53 11.47
CA THR A 159 7.35 5.04 12.58
C THR A 159 7.24 5.88 13.85
N SER A 160 7.21 7.21 13.75
CA SER A 160 7.05 8.10 14.90
C SER A 160 5.59 8.53 15.09
N MET A 161 4.79 8.49 14.01
CA MET A 161 3.46 9.08 13.92
C MET A 161 3.41 10.52 14.45
N GLN A 162 4.54 11.21 14.33
CA GLN A 162 4.63 12.63 14.56
C GLN A 162 4.30 13.30 13.23
N CYS A 163 3.31 14.20 13.30
CA CYS A 163 2.50 14.68 12.21
C CYS A 163 3.30 15.65 11.29
N ALA A 164 2.84 16.30 10.21
CA ALA A 164 3.62 17.39 9.57
C ALA A 164 2.70 18.52 9.12
N PRO A 165 3.07 19.81 9.23
CA PRO A 165 2.08 20.91 9.14
C PRO A 165 1.24 20.96 7.88
N THR A 166 1.79 20.50 6.77
CA THR A 166 1.15 20.50 5.46
C THR A 166 0.58 19.14 5.07
N ALA A 167 0.69 18.11 5.91
CA ALA A 167 0.28 16.76 5.53
C ALA A 167 -1.24 16.67 5.34
N PHE A 168 -2.03 17.27 6.23
CA PHE A 168 -3.48 17.30 6.11
C PHE A 168 -3.94 17.94 4.80
N ASP A 169 -3.44 19.14 4.49
CA ASP A 169 -3.82 19.88 3.27
C ASP A 169 -3.44 19.08 2.01
N ASN A 170 -2.22 18.54 1.95
CA ASN A 170 -1.74 17.77 0.82
C ASN A 170 -2.49 16.43 0.64
N ALA A 171 -2.79 15.74 1.74
CA ALA A 171 -3.56 14.50 1.74
C ALA A 171 -5.00 14.76 1.29
N THR A 172 -5.62 15.85 1.80
CA THR A 172 -6.96 16.31 1.44
C THR A 172 -7.06 16.64 -0.05
N GLU A 173 -6.12 17.42 -0.58
CA GLU A 173 -6.06 17.77 -2.01
C GLU A 173 -6.03 16.52 -2.90
N ARG A 174 -5.12 15.60 -2.59
CA ARG A 174 -4.94 14.36 -3.35
C ARG A 174 -6.13 13.42 -3.23
N LEU A 175 -6.74 13.34 -2.06
CA LEU A 175 -7.95 12.55 -1.83
C LEU A 175 -9.11 13.12 -2.65
N ALA A 176 -9.30 14.44 -2.65
CA ALA A 176 -10.31 15.12 -3.46
C ALA A 176 -10.10 14.85 -4.96
N TRP A 177 -8.87 14.98 -5.47
CA TRP A 177 -8.56 14.61 -6.86
C TRP A 177 -8.87 13.14 -7.17
N THR A 178 -8.59 12.23 -6.23
CA THR A 178 -8.85 10.79 -6.38
C THR A 178 -10.34 10.52 -6.56
N VAL A 179 -11.18 11.10 -5.70
CA VAL A 179 -12.64 10.94 -5.73
C VAL A 179 -13.22 11.62 -6.97
N LYS A 180 -12.78 12.83 -7.31
CA LYS A 180 -13.25 13.54 -8.53
C LYS A 180 -12.87 12.82 -9.83
N ALA A 181 -11.78 12.06 -9.84
CA ALA A 181 -11.40 11.21 -10.96
C ALA A 181 -12.26 9.93 -11.08
N GLY A 182 -13.18 9.67 -10.13
CA GLY A 182 -14.06 8.50 -10.14
C GLY A 182 -13.44 7.23 -9.54
N HIS A 183 -12.29 7.34 -8.90
CA HIS A 183 -11.67 6.21 -8.19
C HIS A 183 -12.43 5.87 -6.90
N THR A 184 -12.31 4.63 -6.45
CA THR A 184 -12.93 4.14 -5.21
C THR A 184 -11.93 4.21 -4.07
N ILE A 185 -12.41 4.46 -2.85
CA ILE A 185 -11.59 4.44 -1.65
C ILE A 185 -12.10 3.40 -0.64
N GLY A 186 -11.22 2.95 0.25
CA GLY A 186 -11.52 2.09 1.39
C GLY A 186 -10.59 2.42 2.55
N ALA A 187 -10.83 1.87 3.74
CA ALA A 187 -10.00 2.15 4.91
C ALA A 187 -8.79 1.22 5.03
N HIS A 188 -7.68 1.75 5.56
CA HIS A 188 -6.43 1.02 5.78
C HIS A 188 -5.76 1.28 7.14
N SER A 189 -6.57 1.44 8.19
CA SER A 189 -6.14 1.80 9.55
C SER A 189 -5.60 3.22 9.69
N ASP A 190 -5.34 3.62 10.92
CA ASP A 190 -4.75 4.91 11.24
C ASP A 190 -3.23 4.82 11.18
N THR A 191 -2.68 3.77 11.80
CA THR A 191 -1.24 3.67 12.12
C THR A 191 -0.47 2.67 11.27
N HIS A 192 -1.18 1.90 10.44
CA HIS A 192 -0.66 0.72 9.73
C HIS A 192 -0.10 -0.38 10.66
N PHE A 193 -0.20 -0.23 11.99
CA PHE A 193 0.37 -1.12 12.99
C PHE A 193 1.87 -1.40 12.81
N TYR A 194 2.61 -0.48 12.20
CA TYR A 194 4.02 -0.74 11.87
C TYR A 194 4.87 -0.82 13.15
N ASP A 195 5.69 -1.88 13.24
CA ASP A 195 6.65 -2.12 14.32
C ASP A 195 8.07 -2.06 13.76
N ASP A 196 8.76 -0.96 14.04
CA ASP A 196 10.14 -0.70 13.61
C ASP A 196 11.09 -1.85 13.95
N GLY A 197 10.91 -2.46 15.13
CA GLY A 197 11.77 -3.57 15.59
C GLY A 197 11.59 -4.85 14.78
N ALA A 198 10.46 -5.02 14.10
CA ALA A 198 10.13 -6.21 13.30
C ALA A 198 10.11 -5.94 11.78
N ALA A 199 10.30 -4.68 11.37
CA ALA A 199 10.13 -4.19 10.00
C ALA A 199 8.84 -4.72 9.34
N ASN A 200 7.74 -4.78 10.10
CA ASN A 200 6.45 -5.31 9.67
C ASN A 200 5.33 -4.86 10.60
N CYS A 201 4.07 -5.15 10.25
CA CYS A 201 2.94 -4.91 11.14
C CYS A 201 2.96 -5.82 12.39
N ASN A 202 2.54 -5.26 13.53
CA ASN A 202 2.36 -5.96 14.80
C ASN A 202 1.14 -5.39 15.56
N TYR A 203 0.02 -6.09 15.46
CA TYR A 203 -1.27 -5.71 16.03
C TYR A 203 -1.31 -5.87 17.55
N VAL A 204 -0.51 -6.80 18.09
CA VAL A 204 -0.46 -7.07 19.53
C VAL A 204 0.42 -6.07 20.27
N LYS A 205 1.63 -5.82 19.77
CA LYS A 205 2.61 -4.98 20.48
C LYS A 205 2.20 -3.52 20.48
N LYS A 206 1.60 -3.04 19.37
CA LYS A 206 1.31 -1.64 19.03
C LYS A 206 2.55 -0.73 19.17
N ASN A 207 2.73 0.22 18.26
CA ASN A 207 3.87 1.13 18.38
C ASN A 207 3.67 2.01 19.63
N PRO A 208 4.59 2.02 20.63
CA PRO A 208 4.45 2.86 21.81
C PRO A 208 4.50 4.36 21.49
N LEU A 209 5.00 4.74 20.31
CA LEU A 209 4.96 6.12 19.80
C LEU A 209 3.58 6.49 19.23
N THR A 210 2.59 5.60 19.31
CA THR A 210 1.22 5.91 18.91
C THR A 210 0.59 6.94 19.82
N VAL A 211 0.57 8.18 19.37
CA VAL A 211 -0.20 9.26 19.97
C VAL A 211 -1.62 9.21 19.40
N ILE A 212 -2.60 9.01 20.26
CA ILE A 212 -4.01 9.21 19.92
C ILE A 212 -4.34 10.65 20.28
N GLU A 213 -4.86 11.40 19.31
CA GLU A 213 -5.27 12.78 19.51
C GLU A 213 -6.41 12.87 20.54
N ASP A 214 -6.42 13.95 21.33
CA ASP A 214 -7.42 14.16 22.38
C ASP A 214 -8.87 14.05 21.85
N GLY A 215 -9.13 14.54 20.63
CA GLY A 215 -10.44 14.45 19.97
C GLY A 215 -10.89 13.03 19.59
N MET A 216 -9.96 12.07 19.58
CA MET A 216 -10.19 10.67 19.23
C MET A 216 -9.99 9.72 20.41
N GLU A 217 -9.60 10.21 21.60
CA GLU A 217 -9.42 9.40 22.82
C GLU A 217 -10.68 8.59 23.16
N ALA A 218 -11.87 9.19 22.98
CA ALA A 218 -13.16 8.54 23.22
C ALA A 218 -13.41 7.29 22.34
N CYS A 219 -12.70 7.16 21.22
CA CYS A 219 -12.78 6.00 20.35
C CYS A 219 -11.99 4.79 20.87
N GLY A 220 -11.15 5.00 21.89
CA GLY A 220 -10.34 3.98 22.53
C GLY A 220 -9.11 3.59 21.72
N ASN A 221 -8.35 2.64 22.28
CA ASN A 221 -7.04 2.23 21.77
C ASN A 221 -7.01 0.78 21.22
N ALA A 222 -8.17 0.12 21.14
CA ALA A 222 -8.30 -1.23 20.60
C ALA A 222 -7.86 -1.28 19.12
N ILE A 223 -7.57 -2.49 18.63
CA ILE A 223 -7.15 -2.70 17.23
C ILE A 223 -8.20 -2.15 16.26
N THR A 224 -9.48 -2.45 16.47
CA THR A 224 -10.57 -1.93 15.62
C THR A 224 -10.76 -0.43 15.75
N SER A 225 -10.43 0.16 16.90
CA SER A 225 -10.45 1.61 17.08
C SER A 225 -9.43 2.30 16.17
N ASP A 226 -8.31 1.64 15.86
CA ASP A 226 -7.33 2.15 14.88
C ASP A 226 -7.95 2.33 13.49
N PHE A 227 -8.71 1.35 13.01
CA PHE A 227 -9.43 1.45 11.74
C PHE A 227 -10.47 2.56 11.75
N VAL A 228 -11.22 2.69 12.85
CA VAL A 228 -12.22 3.75 12.99
C VAL A 228 -11.58 5.14 12.99
N ARG A 229 -10.46 5.34 13.69
CA ARG A 229 -9.75 6.63 13.70
C ARG A 229 -9.21 6.97 12.30
N GLY A 230 -8.57 6.03 11.63
CA GLY A 230 -8.05 6.24 10.28
C GLY A 230 -9.15 6.62 9.29
N ALA A 231 -10.28 5.91 9.33
CA ALA A 231 -11.44 6.25 8.51
C ALA A 231 -12.04 7.63 8.85
N LYS A 232 -12.05 8.04 10.12
CA LYS A 232 -12.46 9.40 10.50
C LYS A 232 -11.53 10.48 9.94
N HIS A 233 -10.22 10.25 9.96
CA HIS A 233 -9.26 11.19 9.37
C HIS A 233 -9.48 11.35 7.86
N VAL A 234 -9.71 10.26 7.15
CA VAL A 234 -10.02 10.27 5.71
C VAL A 234 -11.36 10.96 5.44
N GLU A 235 -12.41 10.65 6.22
CA GLU A 235 -13.73 11.31 6.10
C GLU A 235 -13.63 12.82 6.34
N ALA A 236 -12.87 13.24 7.37
CA ALA A 236 -12.64 14.65 7.65
C ALA A 236 -11.92 15.35 6.49
N GLY A 237 -10.89 14.72 5.90
CA GLY A 237 -10.24 15.23 4.69
C GLY A 237 -11.23 15.42 3.53
N LEU A 238 -12.11 14.44 3.28
CA LEU A 238 -13.16 14.57 2.26
C LEU A 238 -14.10 15.75 2.53
N GLN A 239 -14.56 15.91 3.78
CA GLN A 239 -15.52 16.95 4.16
C GLN A 239 -14.89 18.35 4.18
N SER A 240 -13.59 18.45 4.46
CA SER A 240 -12.83 19.70 4.47
C SER A 240 -12.56 20.26 3.07
N ALA A 241 -12.59 19.44 2.02
CA ALA A 241 -12.26 19.86 0.67
C ALA A 241 -13.38 20.71 0.03
N ASN A 242 -13.06 21.95 -0.35
CA ASN A 242 -13.92 22.78 -1.19
C ASN A 242 -13.82 22.34 -2.67
N ALA A 243 -14.28 21.12 -2.93
CA ALA A 243 -14.22 20.48 -4.25
C ALA A 243 -15.57 19.93 -4.70
N TYR A 244 -16.57 19.93 -3.82
CA TYR A 244 -17.86 19.24 -4.01
C TYR A 244 -19.05 20.18 -4.08
N SER A 245 -19.06 21.08 -5.07
CA SER A 245 -20.06 22.14 -5.19
C SER A 245 -21.29 21.77 -6.03
N THR A 246 -21.15 20.83 -6.97
CA THR A 246 -22.25 20.38 -7.84
C THR A 246 -22.94 19.13 -7.28
N ASP A 247 -24.16 18.82 -7.73
CA ASP A 247 -24.86 17.59 -7.31
C ASP A 247 -24.13 16.32 -7.76
N ALA A 248 -23.45 16.37 -8.90
CA ALA A 248 -22.58 15.29 -9.35
C ALA A 248 -21.37 15.11 -8.41
N ASP A 249 -20.75 16.21 -7.98
CA ASP A 249 -19.63 16.12 -7.03
C ASP A 249 -20.10 15.62 -5.65
N LYS A 250 -21.27 16.06 -5.17
CA LYS A 250 -21.85 15.57 -3.91
C LYS A 250 -22.13 14.07 -3.97
N ALA A 251 -22.61 13.56 -5.10
CA ALA A 251 -22.81 12.12 -5.28
C ALA A 251 -21.48 11.33 -5.23
N LEU A 252 -20.38 11.90 -5.74
CA LEU A 252 -19.05 11.31 -5.61
C LEU A 252 -18.57 11.32 -4.16
N LEU A 253 -18.79 12.42 -3.43
CA LEU A 253 -18.48 12.51 -2.00
C LEU A 253 -19.27 11.47 -1.18
N ASP A 254 -20.59 11.40 -1.39
CA ASP A 254 -21.46 10.44 -0.70
C ASP A 254 -21.03 8.99 -0.98
N LYS A 255 -20.70 8.68 -2.23
CA LYS A 255 -20.14 7.38 -2.62
C LYS A 255 -18.81 7.10 -1.92
N ALA A 256 -17.90 8.08 -1.88
CA ALA A 256 -16.59 7.91 -1.25
C ALA A 256 -16.71 7.64 0.26
N ILE A 257 -17.57 8.39 0.96
CA ILE A 257 -17.86 8.15 2.38
C ILE A 257 -18.50 6.78 2.58
N HIS A 258 -19.43 6.39 1.72
CA HIS A 258 -20.02 5.05 1.74
C HIS A 258 -18.97 3.95 1.61
N ASP A 259 -18.10 4.05 0.61
CA ASP A 259 -17.10 3.03 0.32
C ASP A 259 -16.05 2.92 1.41
N LEU A 260 -15.60 4.07 1.96
CA LEU A 260 -14.68 4.14 3.11
C LEU A 260 -15.20 3.34 4.31
N TRP A 261 -16.49 3.48 4.63
CA TRP A 261 -17.12 2.78 5.75
C TRP A 261 -17.67 1.40 5.42
N SER A 262 -17.59 0.97 4.16
CA SER A 262 -18.08 -0.34 3.70
C SER A 262 -16.96 -1.31 3.40
N TYR A 263 -15.77 -0.80 3.03
CA TYR A 263 -14.64 -1.61 2.62
C TYR A 263 -13.37 -1.26 3.40
N VAL A 264 -12.64 -2.29 3.82
CA VAL A 264 -11.40 -2.17 4.57
C VAL A 264 -10.38 -3.18 4.05
N ARG A 265 -9.10 -2.83 4.16
CA ARG A 265 -8.01 -3.80 4.07
C ARG A 265 -7.18 -3.72 5.32
N LEU A 266 -6.83 -4.87 5.87
CA LEU A 266 -5.99 -4.95 7.06
C LEU A 266 -4.52 -4.80 6.65
N PRO A 267 -3.76 -3.86 7.25
CA PRO A 267 -2.31 -3.78 7.09
C PRO A 267 -1.61 -5.14 7.23
N CYS A 268 -0.71 -5.41 6.29
CA CYS A 268 0.10 -6.64 6.20
C CYS A 268 -0.69 -7.97 6.22
N SER A 269 -1.98 -7.99 5.89
CA SER A 269 -2.82 -9.18 6.10
C SER A 269 -3.69 -9.47 4.88
N ASN A 270 -3.45 -10.60 4.21
CA ASN A 270 -4.31 -11.08 3.13
C ASN A 270 -5.53 -11.79 3.73
N ALA A 271 -6.47 -10.98 4.23
CA ALA A 271 -7.65 -11.44 4.97
C ALA A 271 -8.95 -10.96 4.30
N TRP A 272 -9.79 -11.93 3.95
CA TRP A 272 -11.07 -11.75 3.29
C TRP A 272 -12.21 -12.04 4.24
N LYS A 273 -13.15 -11.12 4.31
CA LYS A 273 -14.41 -11.27 5.03
C LYS A 273 -15.47 -10.46 4.29
N LEU A 274 -16.22 -11.15 3.43
CA LEU A 274 -17.20 -10.54 2.54
C LEU A 274 -18.62 -11.00 2.87
N PRO A 275 -19.66 -10.21 2.52
CA PRO A 275 -21.05 -10.64 2.59
C PRO A 275 -21.28 -11.95 1.83
N GLY A 276 -22.31 -12.71 2.22
CA GLY A 276 -22.59 -14.03 1.62
C GLY A 276 -21.76 -15.18 2.20
N GLY A 277 -21.02 -14.94 3.29
CA GLY A 277 -20.30 -15.98 4.04
C GLY A 277 -18.90 -16.30 3.51
N PHE A 278 -18.40 -15.55 2.53
CA PHE A 278 -17.05 -15.73 2.02
C PHE A 278 -16.01 -15.25 3.04
N SER A 279 -15.12 -16.16 3.45
CA SER A 279 -13.99 -15.84 4.31
C SER A 279 -12.77 -16.67 3.95
N ALA A 280 -11.62 -16.01 3.88
CA ALA A 280 -10.35 -16.64 3.57
C ALA A 280 -9.21 -15.83 4.19
N SER A 281 -8.10 -16.47 4.54
CA SER A 281 -6.91 -15.76 5.00
C SER A 281 -5.64 -16.47 4.57
N SER A 282 -4.62 -15.70 4.23
CA SER A 282 -3.29 -16.23 3.88
C SER A 282 -2.21 -15.16 4.11
N GLY A 283 -0.98 -15.43 3.67
CA GLY A 283 0.09 -14.43 3.64
C GLY A 283 0.70 -14.08 5.01
N PHE A 284 0.34 -14.78 6.08
CA PHE A 284 1.02 -14.64 7.37
C PHE A 284 2.45 -15.20 7.28
N ARG A 285 3.42 -14.46 7.82
CA ARG A 285 4.81 -14.92 7.85
C ARG A 285 4.95 -16.06 8.84
N VAL A 286 5.97 -16.90 8.61
CA VAL A 286 6.35 -17.97 9.55
C VAL A 286 6.67 -17.41 10.94
N VAL A 287 7.26 -16.22 10.99
CA VAL A 287 7.61 -15.53 12.24
C VAL A 287 6.44 -14.87 12.97
N ASP A 288 5.26 -14.76 12.33
CA ASP A 288 4.10 -14.15 12.98
C ASP A 288 3.49 -15.14 13.98
N SER A 289 3.41 -14.73 15.25
CA SER A 289 2.90 -15.57 16.34
C SER A 289 1.41 -15.91 16.17
N GLN A 290 0.95 -16.97 16.83
CA GLN A 290 -0.48 -17.31 16.81
C GLN A 290 -1.35 -16.18 17.40
N ALA A 291 -0.84 -15.46 18.41
CA ALA A 291 -1.53 -14.31 18.99
C ALA A 291 -1.67 -13.17 17.97
N GLU A 292 -0.60 -12.87 17.23
CA GLU A 292 -0.62 -11.83 16.18
C GLU A 292 -1.60 -12.18 15.05
N ARG A 293 -1.59 -13.45 14.59
CA ARG A 293 -2.55 -13.93 13.59
C ARG A 293 -3.99 -13.83 14.08
N SER A 294 -4.24 -14.23 15.33
CA SER A 294 -5.58 -14.16 15.94
C SER A 294 -6.05 -12.73 16.13
N ALA A 295 -5.14 -11.80 16.47
CA ALA A 295 -5.44 -10.38 16.61
C ALA A 295 -5.89 -9.76 15.27
N ARG A 296 -5.17 -10.06 14.18
CA ARG A 296 -5.53 -9.60 12.82
C ARG A 296 -6.88 -10.14 12.38
N LEU A 297 -7.08 -11.46 12.49
CA LEU A 297 -8.34 -12.09 12.05
C LEU A 297 -9.52 -11.68 12.93
N GLY A 298 -9.30 -11.57 14.24
CA GLY A 298 -10.32 -11.07 15.18
C GLY A 298 -10.74 -9.62 14.88
N ALA A 299 -9.80 -8.78 14.42
CA ALA A 299 -10.14 -7.43 13.95
C ALA A 299 -11.00 -7.47 12.68
N ALA A 300 -10.70 -8.33 11.71
CA ALA A 300 -11.53 -8.51 10.52
C ALA A 300 -12.95 -8.99 10.90
N ASP A 301 -13.07 -9.94 11.83
CA ASP A 301 -14.37 -10.43 12.31
C ASP A 301 -15.17 -9.33 13.03
N ALA A 302 -14.53 -8.55 13.90
CA ALA A 302 -15.19 -7.46 14.61
C ALA A 302 -15.62 -6.31 13.67
N MET A 303 -14.78 -5.95 12.70
CA MET A 303 -15.12 -4.98 11.65
C MET A 303 -16.29 -5.47 10.79
N PHE A 304 -16.32 -6.76 10.46
CA PHE A 304 -17.43 -7.35 9.71
C PHE A 304 -18.73 -7.44 10.53
N ALA A 305 -18.66 -7.64 11.85
CA ALA A 305 -19.84 -7.55 12.72
C ALA A 305 -20.39 -6.12 12.77
N GLY A 306 -19.51 -5.12 12.70
CA GLY A 306 -19.84 -3.76 12.33
C GLY A 306 -20.33 -2.83 13.45
N THR A 307 -20.54 -3.35 14.66
CA THR A 307 -20.81 -2.56 15.86
C THR A 307 -19.49 -2.18 16.52
N LEU A 308 -18.96 -1.01 16.17
CA LEU A 308 -17.67 -0.52 16.67
C LEU A 308 -17.85 0.83 17.36
N PRO A 309 -17.21 1.07 18.52
CA PRO A 309 -17.16 2.39 19.12
C PRO A 309 -16.70 3.45 18.11
N CYS A 310 -17.28 4.65 18.18
CA CYS A 310 -16.98 5.79 17.30
C CYS A 310 -17.24 5.62 15.79
N ARG A 311 -17.53 4.43 15.27
CA ARG A 311 -17.81 4.27 13.84
C ARG A 311 -18.96 5.16 13.41
N ASN A 312 -18.90 5.67 12.18
CA ASN A 312 -19.91 6.55 11.62
C ASN A 312 -21.33 5.99 11.89
N PRO A 313 -22.23 6.76 12.52
CA PRO A 313 -23.55 6.29 12.95
C PRO A 313 -24.38 5.66 11.83
N LEU A 314 -24.25 6.15 10.59
CA LEU A 314 -24.98 5.62 9.43
C LEU A 314 -24.55 4.19 9.04
N TYR A 315 -23.40 3.74 9.54
CA TYR A 315 -22.80 2.45 9.24
C TYR A 315 -22.68 1.54 10.47
N GLN A 316 -23.22 1.95 11.62
CA GLN A 316 -23.30 1.08 12.80
C GLN A 316 -24.14 -0.16 12.49
N GLY A 317 -23.63 -1.32 12.91
CA GLY A 317 -24.28 -2.62 12.68
C GLY A 317 -24.29 -3.09 11.22
N LYS A 318 -23.65 -2.36 10.30
CA LYS A 318 -23.44 -2.80 8.91
C LYS A 318 -22.06 -3.46 8.76
N PRO A 319 -21.90 -4.51 7.94
CA PRO A 319 -20.59 -5.11 7.75
C PRO A 319 -19.56 -4.13 7.18
N TRP A 320 -18.35 -4.13 7.73
CA TRP A 320 -17.18 -3.53 7.11
C TRP A 320 -16.36 -4.63 6.45
N SER A 321 -16.47 -4.76 5.14
CA SER A 321 -15.99 -5.93 4.40
C SER A 321 -14.48 -5.87 4.20
N SER A 322 -13.76 -6.91 4.59
CA SER A 322 -12.32 -6.96 4.44
C SER A 322 -11.90 -7.63 3.13
N PHE A 323 -10.99 -6.98 2.39
CA PHE A 323 -10.44 -7.48 1.13
C PHE A 323 -8.96 -7.83 1.26
N GLY A 324 -8.59 -9.03 0.86
CA GLY A 324 -7.21 -9.41 0.61
C GLY A 324 -6.78 -9.16 -0.84
N TRP A 325 -5.87 -9.98 -1.35
CA TRP A 325 -5.38 -9.92 -2.74
C TRP A 325 -5.01 -11.29 -3.30
N ASP A 326 -4.95 -11.40 -4.63
CA ASP A 326 -4.59 -12.61 -5.37
C ASP A 326 -3.17 -12.51 -5.97
N ALA A 327 -2.77 -11.30 -6.35
CA ALA A 327 -1.43 -10.98 -6.86
C ALA A 327 -0.87 -9.75 -6.13
N GLU A 328 0.44 -9.66 -6.00
CA GLU A 328 1.13 -8.52 -5.39
C GLU A 328 2.19 -7.97 -6.34
N TRP A 329 2.24 -6.65 -6.47
CA TRP A 329 3.23 -5.91 -7.23
C TRP A 329 4.08 -5.02 -6.32
N LYS A 330 5.36 -5.38 -6.21
CA LYS A 330 6.41 -4.60 -5.52
C LYS A 330 7.32 -3.94 -6.55
N LEU A 331 6.97 -2.72 -6.94
CA LEU A 331 7.71 -1.98 -7.96
C LEU A 331 9.16 -1.73 -7.55
N GLY A 332 10.10 -2.04 -8.44
CA GLY A 332 11.50 -1.62 -8.30
C GLY A 332 12.26 -2.23 -7.12
N ARG A 333 11.80 -3.35 -6.55
CA ARG A 333 12.51 -4.05 -5.47
C ARG A 333 13.90 -4.48 -5.96
N GLY A 334 14.96 -3.90 -5.38
CA GLY A 334 16.37 -4.28 -5.66
C GLY A 334 17.34 -3.14 -5.99
N GLY A 335 16.91 -1.87 -6.00
CA GLY A 335 17.82 -0.72 -6.15
C GLY A 335 18.46 -0.55 -7.54
N VAL A 336 18.03 -1.33 -8.53
CA VAL A 336 18.48 -1.22 -9.93
C VAL A 336 17.60 -0.18 -10.64
N LEU A 337 18.19 0.52 -11.62
CA LEU A 337 17.43 1.34 -12.59
C LEU A 337 16.22 0.55 -13.10
N LEU A 338 15.03 1.18 -13.02
CA LEU A 338 13.78 0.54 -13.41
C LEU A 338 13.78 0.27 -14.92
N ASP A 339 13.84 -1.00 -15.31
CA ASP A 339 13.46 -1.44 -16.65
C ASP A 339 11.92 -1.48 -16.73
N ALA A 340 11.34 -0.37 -17.20
CA ALA A 340 9.90 -0.20 -17.28
C ALA A 340 9.20 -1.28 -18.12
N ASN A 341 9.83 -1.74 -19.22
CA ASN A 341 9.24 -2.75 -20.10
C ASN A 341 9.25 -4.13 -19.44
N ARG A 342 10.39 -4.51 -18.84
CA ARG A 342 10.49 -5.76 -18.10
C ARG A 342 9.52 -5.78 -16.92
N GLU A 343 9.45 -4.68 -16.17
CA GLU A 343 8.54 -4.56 -15.02
C GLU A 343 7.08 -4.68 -15.46
N LYS A 344 6.68 -3.92 -16.49
CA LYS A 344 5.34 -4.01 -17.08
C LYS A 344 4.98 -5.46 -17.40
N CYS A 345 5.85 -6.18 -18.11
CA CYS A 345 5.56 -7.54 -18.53
C CYS A 345 5.59 -8.55 -17.38
N ASN A 346 6.43 -8.36 -16.38
CA ASN A 346 6.38 -9.17 -15.16
C ASN A 346 5.03 -9.05 -14.46
N VAL A 347 4.52 -7.82 -14.31
CA VAL A 347 3.25 -7.55 -13.63
C VAL A 347 2.06 -8.10 -14.43
N VAL A 348 2.04 -7.87 -15.75
CA VAL A 348 1.01 -8.41 -16.64
C VAL A 348 0.95 -9.94 -16.54
N ASN A 349 2.10 -10.61 -16.59
CA ASN A 349 2.17 -12.06 -16.47
C ASN A 349 1.79 -12.56 -15.06
N ASN A 350 2.15 -11.82 -14.01
CA ASN A 350 1.75 -12.13 -12.64
C ASN A 350 0.21 -12.11 -12.48
N ILE A 351 -0.44 -11.05 -12.97
CA ILE A 351 -1.91 -10.93 -12.96
C ILE A 351 -2.55 -12.03 -13.79
N ALA A 352 -2.05 -12.27 -15.00
CA ALA A 352 -2.58 -13.29 -15.89
C ALA A 352 -2.50 -14.69 -15.25
N ASN A 353 -1.35 -15.04 -14.66
CA ASN A 353 -1.18 -16.32 -13.98
C ASN A 353 -2.08 -16.45 -12.75
N ALA A 354 -2.34 -15.37 -12.02
CA ALA A 354 -3.18 -15.38 -10.82
C ALA A 354 -4.60 -15.89 -11.08
N PHE A 355 -5.16 -15.66 -12.27
CA PHE A 355 -6.48 -16.18 -12.63
C PHE A 355 -6.56 -17.72 -12.56
N ASP A 356 -5.50 -18.41 -12.96
CA ASP A 356 -5.49 -19.88 -13.06
C ASP A 356 -4.93 -20.55 -11.78
N LEU A 357 -4.48 -19.77 -10.80
CA LEU A 357 -4.02 -20.31 -9.52
C LEU A 357 -5.19 -20.88 -8.72
N LYS A 358 -5.00 -22.06 -8.11
CA LYS A 358 -5.95 -22.62 -7.12
C LYS A 358 -6.19 -21.65 -5.95
N ALA A 359 -5.17 -20.85 -5.63
CA ALA A 359 -5.20 -19.85 -4.58
C ALA A 359 -6.08 -18.63 -4.93
N ASN A 360 -6.47 -18.43 -6.20
CA ASN A 360 -7.37 -17.35 -6.61
C ASN A 360 -8.63 -17.34 -5.74
N ARG A 361 -8.90 -16.22 -5.08
CA ARG A 361 -10.02 -15.99 -4.16
C ARG A 361 -11.18 -15.26 -4.82
N GLY A 362 -11.02 -14.86 -6.07
CA GLY A 362 -12.07 -14.42 -6.99
C GLY A 362 -13.36 -15.19 -6.82
N LEU A 363 -14.45 -14.46 -6.53
CA LEU A 363 -15.80 -14.98 -6.68
C LEU A 363 -15.93 -15.49 -8.13
N ASN A 364 -16.35 -16.74 -8.31
CA ASN A 364 -16.39 -17.46 -9.60
C ASN A 364 -15.05 -17.62 -10.36
N LYS A 365 -13.89 -17.38 -9.72
CA LYS A 365 -12.54 -17.56 -10.30
C LYS A 365 -12.24 -16.72 -11.56
N ASN A 366 -13.06 -15.71 -11.84
CA ASN A 366 -12.90 -14.75 -12.94
C ASN A 366 -12.54 -13.35 -12.43
N ALA A 367 -12.11 -13.22 -11.18
CA ALA A 367 -11.65 -11.97 -10.61
C ALA A 367 -10.22 -12.15 -10.07
N VAL A 368 -9.38 -11.13 -10.24
CA VAL A 368 -8.06 -11.03 -9.61
C VAL A 368 -7.95 -9.67 -8.96
N VAL A 369 -7.68 -9.65 -7.66
CA VAL A 369 -7.34 -8.44 -6.91
C VAL A 369 -5.82 -8.29 -6.86
N LEU A 370 -5.29 -7.23 -7.48
CA LEU A 370 -3.87 -6.88 -7.45
C LEU A 370 -3.61 -5.89 -6.31
N LEU A 371 -2.71 -6.25 -5.40
CA LEU A 371 -2.15 -5.34 -4.40
C LEU A 371 -0.90 -4.63 -4.93
N THR A 372 -0.82 -3.31 -4.75
CA THR A 372 0.43 -2.55 -4.74
C THR A 372 0.30 -1.37 -3.78
N HIS A 373 1.28 -0.48 -3.71
CA HIS A 373 1.32 0.59 -2.71
C HIS A 373 1.58 1.95 -3.36
N ASP A 374 0.96 2.99 -2.81
CA ASP A 374 0.96 4.34 -3.37
C ASP A 374 2.40 4.89 -3.45
N TYR A 375 3.20 4.67 -2.40
CA TYR A 375 4.57 5.16 -2.27
C TYR A 375 5.56 4.57 -3.29
N PHE A 376 5.22 3.46 -3.95
CA PHE A 376 6.07 2.91 -4.99
C PHE A 376 6.16 3.83 -6.22
N PHE A 377 5.16 4.68 -6.43
CA PHE A 377 5.01 5.52 -7.62
C PHE A 377 5.47 6.97 -7.38
N ASP A 378 6.55 7.14 -6.62
CA ASP A 378 7.14 8.42 -6.23
C ASP A 378 7.67 9.30 -7.40
N THR A 379 7.72 8.75 -8.62
CA THR A 379 8.02 9.50 -9.85
C THR A 379 6.98 9.24 -10.93
N LEU A 380 6.83 10.19 -11.84
CA LEU A 380 5.95 10.02 -13.01
C LEU A 380 6.36 8.81 -13.85
N ASP A 381 7.65 8.56 -14.09
CA ASP A 381 8.10 7.39 -14.86
C ASP A 381 7.67 6.06 -14.23
N LYS A 382 7.68 5.96 -12.89
CA LYS A 382 7.16 4.79 -12.17
C LYS A 382 5.65 4.67 -12.34
N ALA A 383 4.90 5.76 -12.18
CA ALA A 383 3.45 5.77 -12.39
C ALA A 383 3.04 5.43 -13.83
N MET A 384 3.87 5.79 -14.82
CA MET A 384 3.62 5.45 -16.21
C MET A 384 3.73 3.94 -16.49
N VAL A 385 4.45 3.19 -15.66
CA VAL A 385 4.41 1.72 -15.71
C VAL A 385 3.01 1.19 -15.36
N MET A 386 2.30 1.79 -14.39
CA MET A 386 0.91 1.41 -14.08
C MET A 386 0.01 1.62 -15.30
N ARG A 387 0.09 2.79 -15.93
CA ARG A 387 -0.63 3.11 -17.17
C ARG A 387 -0.38 2.05 -18.25
N ASP A 388 0.88 1.68 -18.46
CA ASP A 388 1.25 0.75 -19.52
C ASP A 388 0.88 -0.70 -19.20
N VAL A 389 0.91 -1.10 -17.92
CA VAL A 389 0.37 -2.40 -17.46
C VAL A 389 -1.12 -2.50 -17.77
N ILE A 390 -1.89 -1.46 -17.43
CA ILE A 390 -3.34 -1.46 -17.68
C ILE A 390 -3.64 -1.46 -19.17
N ALA A 391 -2.93 -0.64 -19.96
CA ALA A 391 -3.09 -0.62 -21.41
C ALA A 391 -2.80 -2.00 -22.03
N GLU A 392 -1.71 -2.67 -21.62
CA GLU A 392 -1.37 -4.02 -22.08
C GLU A 392 -2.45 -5.05 -21.73
N LEU A 393 -3.00 -5.00 -20.51
CA LEU A 393 -4.08 -5.88 -20.07
C LEU A 393 -5.39 -5.65 -20.85
N GLN A 394 -5.75 -4.39 -21.14
CA GLN A 394 -6.91 -4.06 -21.98
C GLN A 394 -6.73 -4.60 -23.41
N LEU A 395 -5.51 -4.50 -23.97
CA LEU A 395 -5.18 -5.02 -25.30
C LEU A 395 -5.29 -6.55 -25.40
N VAL A 396 -5.14 -7.27 -24.28
CA VAL A 396 -5.34 -8.73 -24.24
C VAL A 396 -6.71 -9.14 -23.68
N GLY A 397 -7.62 -8.18 -23.53
CA GLY A 397 -9.06 -8.39 -23.31
C GLY A 397 -9.53 -8.41 -21.86
N TYR A 398 -8.69 -8.07 -20.87
CA TYR A 398 -9.13 -8.03 -19.48
C TYR A 398 -10.04 -6.82 -19.21
N ALA A 399 -11.12 -7.05 -18.48
CA ALA A 399 -11.95 -5.98 -17.93
C ALA A 399 -11.35 -5.44 -16.63
N PHE A 400 -11.77 -4.23 -16.24
CA PHE A 400 -11.35 -3.59 -15.00
C PHE A 400 -12.56 -3.15 -14.19
N SER A 401 -12.44 -3.24 -12.88
CA SER A 401 -13.45 -2.76 -11.95
C SER A 401 -12.84 -2.40 -10.60
N THR A 402 -13.65 -1.81 -9.74
CA THR A 402 -13.31 -1.38 -8.39
C THR A 402 -14.01 -2.27 -7.36
N ILE A 403 -13.47 -2.33 -6.13
CA ILE A 403 -13.91 -3.31 -5.12
C ILE A 403 -15.38 -3.16 -4.71
N ASP A 404 -15.97 -1.96 -4.86
CA ASP A 404 -17.38 -1.68 -4.61
C ASP A 404 -18.31 -2.44 -5.56
N LYS A 405 -17.76 -2.97 -6.66
CA LYS A 405 -18.45 -3.79 -7.65
C LYS A 405 -17.94 -5.24 -7.64
N TYR A 406 -17.17 -5.64 -6.63
CA TYR A 406 -16.71 -7.01 -6.48
C TYR A 406 -17.89 -7.89 -6.04
N LYS A 407 -18.23 -8.89 -6.85
CA LYS A 407 -19.42 -9.74 -6.71
C LYS A 407 -19.13 -11.19 -7.03
#